data_AF-A0AAV6Z127-F1
#
_entry.id   AF-A0AAV6Z127-F1
#
_cell.length_a   1.000
_cell.length_b   1.000
_cell.length_c   1.000
_cell.angle_alpha   90.00
_cell.angle_beta   90.00
_cell.angle_gamma   90.00
#
_symmetry.space_group_name_H-M   'P 1'
#
loop_
_entity.id
_entity.type
_entity.pdbx_description
1 polymer ?
#
loop_
_entity_poly.entity_id
_entity_poly.type
_entity_poly.pdbx_seq_one_letter_code
_entity_poly.pdbx_strand_id
1 'polypeptide(L)'
;MRNHGNLKLILNSKIFDEMKIERANRKCVRITATDLVDGSVKIFLVQAGVKDAGRLHAAIHHRLIALKSQRVQKQEQPSPKPQAKEDPSTQLLTSDSEDEEDDETMLYPSKISDHHQWIRQQPVLYS
;
A
#
# COMPACT_ATOMS: atom_id res chain seq x y z
N MET A 1 16.98 -4.78 1.66
CA MET A 1 18.16 -3.90 1.78
C MET A 1 19.41 -4.76 1.77
N ARG A 2 20.44 -4.35 1.03
CA ARG A 2 21.72 -5.06 0.93
C ARG A 2 22.85 -4.07 1.21
N ASN A 3 23.98 -4.54 1.71
CA ASN A 3 25.16 -3.70 1.84
C ASN A 3 25.80 -3.41 0.47
N HIS A 4 26.62 -2.37 0.42
CA HIS A 4 27.45 -2.09 -0.75
C HIS A 4 28.63 -3.08 -0.81
N GLY A 5 29.12 -3.37 -2.02
CA GLY A 5 30.20 -4.33 -2.25
C GLY A 5 29.67 -5.76 -2.39
N ASN A 6 29.57 -6.51 -1.28
CA ASN A 6 29.24 -7.93 -1.34
C ASN A 6 27.73 -8.25 -1.44
N LEU A 7 26.87 -7.23 -1.45
CA LEU A 7 25.42 -7.33 -1.62
C LEU A 7 24.74 -8.29 -0.64
N LYS A 8 25.32 -8.58 0.53
CA LYS A 8 24.71 -9.35 1.60
C LYS A 8 23.39 -8.70 2.05
N LEU A 9 22.35 -9.52 2.20
CA LEU A 9 21.05 -9.09 2.70
C LEU A 9 21.17 -8.68 4.18
N ILE A 10 20.72 -7.47 4.51
CA ILE A 10 20.79 -6.90 5.87
C ILE A 10 19.43 -6.51 6.43
N LEU A 11 18.42 -6.36 5.59
CA LEU A 11 17.03 -6.17 6.03
C LEU A 11 16.08 -6.70 4.96
N ASN A 12 15.14 -7.55 5.35
CA ASN A 12 14.02 -7.99 4.52
C ASN A 12 12.77 -8.11 5.40
N SER A 13 12.05 -7.00 5.55
CA SER A 13 10.79 -6.98 6.28
C SER A 13 9.66 -6.74 5.31
N LYS A 14 8.63 -7.58 5.40
CA LYS A 14 7.33 -7.28 4.81
C LYS A 14 6.75 -6.04 5.51
N ILE A 15 5.96 -5.24 4.78
CA ILE A 15 5.16 -4.18 5.39
C ILE A 15 3.88 -4.82 5.92
N PHE A 16 3.59 -4.59 7.21
CA PHE A 16 2.43 -5.13 7.93
C PHE A 16 1.65 -3.98 8.60
N ASP A 17 0.41 -4.24 9.01
CA ASP A 17 -0.55 -3.22 9.48
C ASP A 17 -0.16 -2.56 10.81
N GLU A 18 0.49 -3.31 11.70
CA GLU A 18 1.02 -2.85 12.98
C GLU A 18 2.39 -2.15 12.86
N MET A 19 2.95 -2.09 11.64
CA MET A 19 4.23 -1.45 11.38
C MET A 19 4.15 0.05 11.72
N LYS A 20 5.12 0.56 12.49
CA LYS A 20 5.23 1.98 12.80
C LYS A 20 6.31 2.62 11.94
N ILE A 21 6.03 3.83 11.43
CA ILE A 21 6.98 4.66 10.72
C ILE A 21 6.89 6.09 11.22
N GLU A 22 8.04 6.67 11.53
CA GLU A 22 8.14 8.01 12.07
C GLU A 22 9.38 8.71 11.53
N ARG A 23 9.28 10.03 11.38
CA ARG A 23 10.42 10.86 11.00
C ARG A 23 11.21 11.25 12.25
N ALA A 24 12.29 10.52 12.54
CA ALA A 24 13.15 10.80 13.69
C ALA A 24 13.90 12.13 13.55
N ASN A 25 14.33 12.47 12.33
CA ASN A 25 14.84 13.80 11.98
C ASN A 25 14.73 14.04 10.46
N ARG A 26 15.32 15.13 9.95
CA ARG A 26 15.24 15.45 8.50
C ARG A 26 15.87 14.39 7.58
N LYS A 27 16.86 13.63 8.06
CA LYS A 27 17.65 12.61 7.34
C LYS A 27 17.40 11.18 7.79
N CYS A 28 16.71 10.98 8.91
CA CYS A 28 16.51 9.68 9.53
C CYS A 28 15.02 9.33 9.66
N VAL A 29 14.68 8.11 9.29
CA VAL A 29 13.35 7.52 9.45
C VAL A 29 13.45 6.35 10.43
N ARG A 30 12.62 6.38 11.47
CA ARG A 30 12.49 5.28 12.43
C ARG A 30 11.38 4.37 11.93
N ILE A 31 11.68 3.08 11.78
CA ILE A 31 10.73 2.06 11.33
C ILE A 31 10.75 0.85 12.25
N THR A 32 9.60 0.27 12.48
CA THR A 32 9.49 -1.07 13.06
C THR A 32 9.55 -2.10 11.93
N ALA A 33 10.32 -3.17 12.06
CA ALA A 33 10.48 -4.17 11.01
C ALA A 33 10.81 -5.55 11.59
N THR A 34 10.56 -6.59 10.81
CA THR A 34 10.93 -7.97 11.15
C THR A 34 12.43 -8.16 10.94
N ASP A 35 13.13 -8.63 11.98
CA ASP A 35 14.55 -8.95 11.93
C ASP A 35 14.80 -10.25 11.13
N LEU A 36 15.97 -10.31 10.49
CA LEU A 36 16.33 -11.44 9.62
C LEU A 36 16.75 -12.69 10.39
N VAL A 37 17.27 -12.53 11.61
CA VAL A 37 17.90 -13.63 12.36
C VAL A 37 16.86 -14.44 13.11
N ASP A 38 15.98 -13.77 13.84
CA ASP A 38 15.03 -14.39 14.77
C ASP A 38 13.57 -14.17 14.35
N GLY A 39 13.30 -13.39 13.29
CA GLY A 39 11.95 -13.06 12.86
C GLY A 39 11.19 -12.16 13.85
N SER A 40 11.85 -11.62 14.87
CA SER A 40 11.23 -10.76 15.86
C SER A 40 11.08 -9.33 15.32
N VAL A 41 10.11 -8.61 15.87
CA VAL A 41 9.84 -7.22 15.47
C VAL A 41 10.75 -6.28 16.25
N LYS A 42 11.62 -5.55 15.56
CA LYS A 42 12.59 -4.61 16.14
C LYS A 42 12.43 -3.20 15.57
N ILE A 43 13.02 -2.22 16.25
CA ILE A 43 13.09 -0.83 15.78
C ILE A 43 14.41 -0.64 15.02
N PHE A 44 14.31 -0.13 13.80
CA PHE A 44 15.43 0.22 12.94
C PHE A 44 15.42 1.71 12.63
N LEU A 45 16.61 2.26 12.42
CA LEU A 45 16.81 3.63 11.97
C LEU A 45 17.43 3.60 10.56
N VAL A 46 16.75 4.20 9.60
CA VAL A 46 17.26 4.35 8.23
C VAL A 46 17.70 5.79 8.05
N GLN A 47 19.00 6.01 7.85
CA GLN A 47 19.57 7.31 7.55
C GLN A 47 19.84 7.43 6.04
N ALA A 48 19.42 8.54 5.44
CA ALA A 48 19.59 8.83 4.02
C ALA A 48 19.71 10.34 3.76
N GLY A 49 19.83 10.73 2.49
CA GLY A 49 19.70 12.12 2.08
C GLY A 49 18.33 12.69 2.45
N VAL A 50 18.22 14.01 2.67
CA VAL A 50 16.96 14.64 3.11
C VAL A 50 15.79 14.36 2.17
N LYS A 51 16.05 14.37 0.86
CA LYS A 51 15.04 14.05 -0.17
C LYS A 51 14.64 12.58 -0.12
N ASP A 52 15.61 11.67 -0.02
CA ASP A 52 15.36 10.23 -0.03
C ASP A 52 14.67 9.75 1.25
N ALA A 53 15.06 10.30 2.41
CA ALA A 53 14.38 10.05 3.68
C ALA A 53 12.90 10.46 3.61
N GLY A 54 12.60 11.61 2.99
CA GLY A 54 11.23 12.06 2.77
C GLY A 54 10.44 11.11 1.85
N ARG A 55 11.03 10.72 0.71
CA ARG A 55 10.43 9.77 -0.23
C ARG A 55 10.17 8.40 0.40
N LEU A 56 11.13 7.89 1.16
CA LEU A 56 11.02 6.62 1.87
C LEU A 56 9.88 6.67 2.90
N HIS A 57 9.80 7.75 3.68
CA HIS A 57 8.74 7.94 4.66
C HIS A 57 7.36 7.95 3.98
N ALA A 58 7.18 8.76 2.94
CA ALA A 58 5.92 8.86 2.22
C ALA A 58 5.49 7.51 1.60
N ALA A 59 6.42 6.82 0.91
CA ALA A 59 6.12 5.55 0.24
C ALA A 59 5.64 4.47 1.21
N ILE A 60 6.29 4.32 2.37
CA ILE A 60 5.88 3.34 3.37
C ILE A 60 4.57 3.79 4.04
N HIS A 61 4.43 5.08 4.35
CA HIS A 61 3.22 5.62 4.98
C HIS A 61 1.95 5.39 4.14
N HIS A 62 1.98 5.71 2.85
CA HIS A 62 0.85 5.46 1.95
C HIS A 62 0.51 3.97 1.85
N ARG A 63 1.53 3.10 1.79
CA ARG A 63 1.30 1.65 1.76
C ARG A 63 0.68 1.13 3.05
N LEU A 64 1.06 1.69 4.20
CA LEU A 64 0.46 1.35 5.48
C LEU A 64 -1.01 1.79 5.56
N ILE A 65 -1.34 2.98 5.06
CA ILE A 65 -2.73 3.45 4.97
C ILE A 65 -3.57 2.50 4.10
N ALA A 66 -3.07 2.13 2.92
CA ALA A 66 -3.75 1.22 2.01
C ALA A 66 -3.96 -0.18 2.62
N LEU A 67 -2.99 -0.68 3.41
CA LEU A 67 -3.15 -1.95 4.13
C LEU A 67 -4.22 -1.87 5.22
N LYS A 68 -4.27 -0.76 5.96
CA LYS A 68 -5.28 -0.54 7.00
C LYS A 68 -6.68 -0.45 6.41
N SER A 69 -6.87 0.25 5.29
CA SER A 69 -8.18 0.35 4.64
C SER A 69 -8.68 -1.00 4.10
N GLN A 70 -7.80 -1.82 3.53
CA GLN A 70 -8.14 -3.17 3.09
C GLN A 70 -8.60 -4.08 4.24
N ARG A 71 -8.01 -3.94 5.44
CA ARG A 71 -8.42 -4.70 6.62
C ARG A 71 -9.83 -4.32 7.07
N VAL A 72 -10.15 -3.02 7.09
CA VAL A 72 -11.49 -2.51 7.47
C VAL A 72 -12.55 -3.03 6.51
N GLN A 73 -12.33 -2.89 5.19
CA GLN A 73 -13.28 -3.36 4.16
C GLN A 73 -13.53 -4.88 4.23
N LYS A 74 -12.51 -5.67 4.60
CA LYS A 74 -12.65 -7.13 4.72
C LYS A 74 -13.40 -7.56 5.98
N GLN A 75 -13.39 -6.75 7.04
CA GLN A 75 -14.17 -6.99 8.26
C GLN A 75 -15.63 -6.56 8.12
N GLU A 76 -15.95 -5.66 7.20
CA GLU A 76 -17.31 -5.16 6.95
C GLU A 76 -18.10 -5.94 5.90
N GLN A 77 -17.55 -6.97 5.25
CA GLN A 77 -18.36 -7.87 4.41
C GLN A 77 -19.19 -8.83 5.27
N PRO A 78 -20.54 -8.73 5.27
CA PRO A 78 -21.39 -9.77 5.81
C PRO A 78 -21.36 -10.97 4.86
N SER A 79 -21.35 -12.17 5.43
CA SER A 79 -21.49 -13.46 4.73
C SER A 79 -22.57 -13.43 3.61
N PRO A 80 -22.33 -14.02 2.43
CA PRO A 80 -23.35 -14.11 1.40
C PRO A 80 -24.44 -15.11 1.82
N LYS A 81 -25.68 -14.64 1.94
CA LYS A 81 -26.86 -15.51 1.92
C LYS A 81 -27.09 -15.96 0.47
N PRO A 82 -27.29 -17.26 0.19
CA PRO A 82 -27.66 -17.72 -1.14
C PRO A 82 -29.18 -17.63 -1.32
N GLN A 83 -29.64 -16.91 -2.36
CA GLN A 83 -30.96 -16.94 -3.04
C GLN A 83 -31.20 -15.54 -3.65
N ALA A 84 -31.81 -15.31 -4.81
CA ALA A 84 -32.12 -16.05 -6.03
C ALA A 84 -32.35 -14.94 -7.09
N LYS A 85 -32.43 -15.32 -8.36
CA LYS A 85 -32.51 -14.47 -9.57
C LYS A 85 -33.61 -13.39 -9.51
N GLU A 86 -33.37 -12.23 -10.16
CA GLU A 86 -34.22 -11.55 -11.17
C GLU A 86 -33.81 -10.06 -11.38
N ASP A 87 -33.58 -9.67 -12.65
CA ASP A 87 -33.37 -8.30 -13.19
C ASP A 87 -34.73 -7.58 -13.46
N PRO A 88 -34.80 -6.36 -14.04
CA PRO A 88 -34.30 -5.05 -13.61
C PRO A 88 -35.41 -3.96 -13.68
N SER A 89 -35.38 -2.87 -12.89
CA SER A 89 -36.00 -1.60 -13.32
C SER A 89 -35.59 -0.37 -12.49
N THR A 90 -35.42 0.71 -13.24
CA THR A 90 -35.07 2.11 -12.94
C THR A 90 -35.86 2.78 -11.80
N GLN A 91 -35.22 3.69 -11.06
CA GLN A 91 -35.74 5.06 -10.91
C GLN A 91 -34.71 6.06 -10.37
N LEU A 92 -34.72 7.19 -11.07
CA LEU A 92 -33.88 8.37 -11.04
C LEU A 92 -34.34 9.31 -9.92
N LEU A 93 -33.42 9.87 -9.12
CA LEU A 93 -33.68 11.13 -8.41
C LEU A 93 -32.44 12.03 -8.49
N THR A 94 -32.69 13.20 -9.06
CA THR A 94 -31.83 14.34 -9.29
C THR A 94 -31.50 15.03 -7.97
N SER A 95 -30.24 15.40 -7.77
CA SER A 95 -29.87 16.49 -6.85
C SER A 95 -28.85 17.38 -7.54
N ASP A 96 -29.37 18.54 -7.88
CA ASP A 96 -28.74 19.72 -8.46
C ASP A 96 -27.96 20.48 -7.37
N SER A 97 -26.72 20.86 -7.67
CA SER A 97 -26.02 21.94 -6.96
C SER A 97 -24.89 22.43 -7.85
N GLU A 98 -25.16 23.57 -8.45
CA GLU A 98 -24.28 24.42 -9.23
C GLU A 98 -23.23 25.07 -8.31
N ASP A 99 -21.95 25.02 -8.69
CA ASP A 99 -20.99 26.10 -8.37
C ASP A 99 -19.91 26.14 -9.46
N GLU A 100 -19.67 27.34 -9.97
CA GLU A 100 -19.02 27.68 -11.24
C GLU A 100 -17.49 27.73 -11.14
N GLU A 101 -16.86 27.24 -12.21
CA GLU A 101 -15.59 27.62 -12.87
C GLU A 101 -14.32 27.98 -12.06
N ASP A 102 -13.27 27.15 -12.22
CA ASP A 102 -12.02 27.62 -12.86
C ASP A 102 -11.36 26.48 -13.67
N ASP A 103 -11.05 26.77 -14.93
CA ASP A 103 -10.66 25.91 -16.05
C ASP A 103 -9.14 25.65 -16.02
N GLU A 104 -8.63 24.40 -15.99
CA GLU A 104 -8.06 23.74 -17.17
C GLU A 104 -7.76 22.27 -16.81
N THR A 105 -8.57 21.34 -17.31
CA THR A 105 -8.36 19.89 -17.15
C THR A 105 -7.83 19.26 -18.45
N MET A 106 -6.54 18.94 -18.50
CA MET A 106 -5.97 18.05 -19.50
C MET A 106 -6.42 16.60 -19.22
N LEU A 107 -7.51 16.20 -19.87
CA LEU A 107 -8.07 14.86 -19.87
C LEU A 107 -7.12 13.86 -20.54
N TYR A 108 -6.65 12.85 -19.80
CA TYR A 108 -6.17 11.60 -20.38
C TYR A 108 -7.06 10.44 -19.94
N PRO A 109 -7.45 9.53 -20.85
CA PRO A 109 -8.46 8.52 -20.57
C PRO A 109 -7.93 7.42 -19.66
N SER A 110 -8.71 7.11 -18.63
CA SER A 110 -8.61 5.90 -17.83
C SER A 110 -8.64 4.64 -18.70
N LYS A 111 -7.55 3.88 -18.69
CA LYS A 111 -7.59 2.42 -18.84
C LYS A 111 -7.04 1.80 -17.57
N ILE A 112 -7.97 1.52 -16.65
CA ILE A 112 -7.72 0.59 -15.56
C ILE A 112 -7.66 -0.81 -16.19
N SER A 113 -6.47 -1.39 -16.26
CA SER A 113 -6.32 -2.83 -16.49
C SER A 113 -4.92 -3.29 -16.13
N ASP A 114 -4.88 -4.31 -15.29
CA ASP A 114 -3.75 -5.23 -15.08
C ASP A 114 -2.49 -4.72 -14.36
N HIS A 115 -2.63 -4.41 -13.06
CA HIS A 115 -1.48 -4.37 -12.14
C HIS A 115 -1.40 -5.60 -11.19
N HIS A 116 -2.29 -6.58 -11.35
CA HIS A 116 -2.35 -7.79 -10.50
C HIS A 116 -1.46 -8.95 -10.97
N GLN A 117 -0.75 -8.82 -12.10
CA GLN A 117 -0.03 -9.95 -12.72
C GLN A 117 1.42 -10.14 -12.22
N TRP A 118 1.98 -9.24 -11.41
CA TRP A 118 3.40 -9.36 -11.00
C TRP A 118 3.64 -10.06 -9.66
N ILE A 119 2.58 -10.48 -8.95
CA ILE A 119 2.71 -11.15 -7.63
C ILE A 119 2.30 -12.62 -7.72
N ARG A 120 2.84 -13.34 -8.70
CA ARG A 120 2.88 -14.82 -8.68
C ARG A 120 4.29 -15.27 -8.96
N GLN A 121 5.13 -15.30 -7.92
CA GLN A 121 6.37 -16.06 -7.94
C GLN A 121 5.99 -17.54 -7.81
N GLN A 122 6.34 -18.36 -8.80
CA GLN A 122 6.22 -19.82 -8.73
C GLN A 122 7.31 -20.39 -7.81
N PRO A 123 7.05 -21.47 -7.05
CA PRO A 123 8.09 -22.18 -6.33
C PRO A 123 9.00 -22.93 -7.32
N VAL A 124 10.30 -22.69 -7.23
CA VAL A 124 11.31 -23.41 -8.01
C VAL A 124 11.47 -24.80 -7.38
N LEU A 125 11.01 -25.84 -8.07
CA LEU A 125 11.30 -27.22 -7.69
C LEU A 125 12.74 -27.56 -8.10
N TYR A 126 13.56 -27.98 -7.15
CA TYR A 126 14.86 -28.58 -7.43
C TYR A 126 14.66 -30.02 -7.90
N SER A 127 15.35 -30.40 -8.98
CA SER A 127 15.56 -31.79 -9.43
C SER A 127 16.90 -32.31 -8.94
#